data_AF-A0A9D1X660-F1
#
_entry.id   AF-A0A9D1X660-F1
#
_cell.length_a   1.000
_cell.length_b   1.000
_cell.length_c   1.000
_cell.angle_alpha   90.00
_cell.angle_beta   90.00
_cell.angle_gamma   90.00
#
_symmetry.space_group_name_H-M   'P 1'
#
loop_
_entity.id
_entity.type
_entity.pdbx_description
1 polymer ?
#
loop_
_entity_poly.entity_id
_entity_poly.type
_entity_poly.pdbx_seq_one_letter_code
_entity_poly.pdbx_strand_id
1 'polypeptide(L)'
;MKFPKKSFAVALLLVCAATAVPPMQAEAASARKKQQAMYAYRTFMNQSQIPWTSWSFAPASQVEFATADINKDGIKELILRWSYASHAEGWDRIYTYRNGKVKSLGEFTSVTISKNKNYFTNYYMGTGGSLNYFYRLKKNGKKECLVKYQTSDVPPTNAKGSVVKKHNKTFGRDVYYYGMKVNGKRVSYKKCMKKVRSLEKKSRTLSLTYHKNTMENVGRYL
;
A
#
# COMPACT_ATOMS: atom_id res chain seq x y z
N MET A 1 -14.41 61.14 39.06
CA MET A 1 -14.25 61.01 37.59
C MET A 1 -13.42 59.76 37.31
N LYS A 2 -13.80 58.98 36.29
CA LYS A 2 -13.26 57.68 35.81
C LYS A 2 -13.68 56.41 36.59
N PHE A 3 -14.76 55.78 36.12
CA PHE A 3 -15.10 54.37 36.33
C PHE A 3 -14.30 53.47 35.36
N PRO A 4 -14.04 52.20 35.72
CA PRO A 4 -13.97 51.13 34.72
C PRO A 4 -14.95 49.98 34.99
N LYS A 5 -15.87 49.84 34.02
CA LYS A 5 -16.30 48.62 33.29
C LYS A 5 -16.73 47.35 34.05
N LYS A 6 -18.06 47.21 34.10
CA LYS A 6 -18.94 46.01 34.15
C LYS A 6 -18.28 44.73 33.58
N SER A 7 -18.21 43.66 34.37
CA SER A 7 -19.17 42.54 34.48
C SER A 7 -19.21 41.63 33.24
N PHE A 8 -18.82 40.36 33.40
CA PHE A 8 -19.52 39.15 32.91
C PHE A 8 -18.65 37.90 33.17
N ALA A 9 -18.78 37.28 34.35
CA ALA A 9 -18.27 35.93 34.58
C ALA A 9 -19.39 34.93 34.24
N VAL A 10 -19.45 34.53 32.97
CA VAL A 10 -20.36 33.47 32.50
C VAL A 10 -19.65 32.13 32.62
N ALA A 11 -20.31 31.23 33.32
CA ALA A 11 -19.96 29.83 33.47
C ALA A 11 -19.77 29.14 32.11
N LEU A 12 -18.68 28.37 31.97
CA LEU A 12 -18.59 27.32 30.97
C LEU A 12 -17.84 26.12 31.57
N LEU A 13 -18.56 25.33 32.36
CA LEU A 13 -18.21 23.95 32.67
C LEU A 13 -18.42 23.12 31.41
N LEU A 14 -17.39 23.06 30.56
CA LEU A 14 -17.32 22.12 29.46
C LEU A 14 -17.17 20.71 30.03
N VAL A 15 -18.27 19.95 29.99
CA VAL A 15 -18.30 18.51 30.23
C VAL A 15 -17.46 17.84 29.16
N CYS A 16 -16.19 17.57 29.45
CA CYS A 16 -15.39 16.60 28.71
C CYS A 16 -15.82 15.19 29.12
N ALA A 17 -17.03 14.78 28.72
CA ALA A 17 -17.39 13.37 28.69
C ALA A 17 -16.57 12.70 27.58
N ALA A 18 -15.35 12.29 27.91
CA ALA A 18 -14.64 11.31 27.11
C ALA A 18 -15.48 10.04 27.11
N THR A 19 -16.26 9.81 26.04
CA THR A 19 -17.00 8.56 25.85
C THR A 19 -15.98 7.45 25.62
N ALA A 20 -15.45 6.88 26.70
CA ALA A 20 -14.71 5.64 26.65
C ALA A 20 -15.70 4.55 26.23
N VAL A 21 -15.68 4.20 24.94
CA VAL A 21 -16.47 3.08 24.43
C VAL A 21 -16.02 1.81 25.17
N PRO A 22 -16.93 1.07 25.83
CA PRO A 22 -16.58 -0.14 26.55
C PRO A 22 -15.88 -1.15 25.62
N PRO A 23 -14.90 -1.93 26.13
CA PRO A 23 -14.11 -2.86 25.32
C PRO A 23 -14.95 -3.85 24.50
N MET A 24 -16.09 -4.33 25.04
CA MET A 24 -17.04 -5.19 24.30
C MET A 24 -17.62 -4.52 23.05
N GLN A 25 -17.96 -3.22 23.11
CA GLN A 25 -18.50 -2.50 21.96
C GLN A 25 -17.41 -2.25 20.89
N ALA A 26 -16.17 -2.04 21.31
CA ALA A 26 -15.03 -1.89 20.41
C ALA A 26 -14.72 -3.20 19.65
N GLU A 27 -14.77 -4.35 20.32
CA GLU A 27 -14.59 -5.67 19.69
C GLU A 27 -15.70 -5.98 18.69
N ALA A 28 -16.96 -5.75 19.07
CA ALA A 28 -18.11 -5.94 18.18
C ALA A 28 -18.05 -5.04 16.94
N ALA A 29 -17.67 -3.76 17.09
CA ALA A 29 -17.48 -2.84 15.97
C ALA A 29 -16.35 -3.29 15.03
N SER A 30 -15.25 -3.80 15.58
CA SER A 30 -14.14 -4.37 14.81
C SER A 30 -14.58 -5.61 14.02
N ALA A 31 -15.31 -6.53 14.65
CA ALA A 31 -15.83 -7.73 14.00
C ALA A 31 -16.80 -7.39 12.85
N ARG A 32 -17.73 -6.45 13.07
CA ARG A 32 -18.67 -5.97 12.05
C ARG A 32 -17.94 -5.38 10.85
N LYS A 33 -16.90 -4.57 11.08
CA LYS A 33 -16.12 -3.95 10.00
C LYS A 33 -15.36 -4.99 9.17
N LYS A 34 -14.84 -6.07 9.79
CA LYS A 34 -14.22 -7.19 9.09
C LYS A 34 -15.22 -7.91 8.18
N GLN A 35 -16.41 -8.21 8.69
CA GLN A 35 -17.48 -8.84 7.90
C GLN A 35 -17.91 -7.95 6.73
N GLN A 36 -18.07 -6.64 6.95
CA GLN A 36 -18.40 -5.68 5.89
C GLN A 36 -17.33 -5.61 4.80
N ALA A 37 -16.04 -5.64 5.18
CA ALA A 37 -14.95 -5.65 4.22
C ALA A 37 -14.98 -6.92 3.35
N MET A 38 -15.14 -8.08 3.98
CA MET A 38 -15.23 -9.37 3.28
C MET A 38 -16.43 -9.43 2.33
N TYR A 39 -17.62 -9.01 2.79
CA TYR A 39 -18.81 -8.91 1.94
C TYR A 39 -18.56 -7.99 0.74
N ALA A 40 -17.99 -6.81 0.96
CA ALA A 40 -17.69 -5.87 -0.11
C ALA A 40 -16.68 -6.44 -1.13
N TYR A 41 -15.69 -7.21 -0.67
CA TYR A 41 -14.76 -7.91 -1.57
C TYR A 41 -15.45 -9.03 -2.36
N ARG A 42 -16.35 -9.82 -1.76
CA ARG A 42 -17.15 -10.81 -2.50
C ARG A 42 -17.97 -10.16 -3.61
N THR A 43 -18.69 -9.08 -3.28
CA THR A 43 -19.47 -8.32 -4.26
C THR A 43 -18.59 -7.76 -5.38
N PHE A 44 -17.39 -7.27 -5.04
CA PHE A 44 -16.43 -6.78 -6.03
C PHE A 44 -15.91 -7.89 -6.95
N MET A 45 -15.61 -9.07 -6.41
CA MET A 45 -15.07 -10.21 -7.18
C MET A 45 -16.11 -10.90 -8.08
N ASN A 46 -17.41 -10.72 -7.79
CA ASN A 46 -18.52 -11.27 -8.60
C ASN A 46 -18.81 -10.47 -9.88
N GLN A 47 -18.06 -9.40 -10.15
CA GLN A 47 -18.17 -8.66 -11.41
C GLN A 47 -17.64 -9.51 -12.57
N SER A 48 -18.16 -9.34 -13.79
CA SER A 48 -17.64 -10.04 -14.98
C SER A 48 -16.26 -9.54 -15.41
N GLN A 49 -15.96 -8.28 -15.10
CA GLN A 49 -14.70 -7.62 -15.39
C GLN A 49 -14.23 -6.81 -14.19
N ILE A 50 -12.92 -6.77 -13.98
CA ILE A 50 -12.28 -6.03 -12.89
C ILE A 50 -11.49 -4.88 -13.50
N PRO A 51 -11.73 -3.61 -13.08
CA PRO A 51 -10.89 -2.49 -13.51
C PRO A 51 -9.42 -2.75 -13.21
N TRP A 52 -8.59 -2.72 -14.25
CA TRP A 52 -7.16 -3.01 -14.11
C TRP A 52 -6.34 -1.74 -14.18
N THR A 53 -6.48 -0.95 -15.24
CA THR A 53 -5.89 0.40 -15.35
C THR A 53 -6.99 1.43 -15.57
N SER A 54 -6.62 2.70 -15.80
CA SER A 54 -7.57 3.71 -16.25
C SER A 54 -8.21 3.44 -17.63
N TRP A 55 -7.68 2.50 -18.42
CA TRP A 55 -8.15 2.21 -19.78
C TRP A 55 -8.34 0.71 -20.07
N SER A 56 -8.08 -0.18 -19.10
CA SER A 56 -8.19 -1.63 -19.31
C SER A 56 -8.89 -2.34 -18.17
N PHE A 57 -9.52 -3.46 -18.53
CA PHE A 57 -10.29 -4.32 -17.64
C PHE A 57 -9.80 -5.75 -17.79
N ALA A 58 -9.59 -6.43 -16.66
CA ALA A 58 -9.27 -7.85 -16.63
C ALA A 58 -10.58 -8.66 -16.66
N PRO A 59 -10.71 -9.71 -17.49
CA PRO A 59 -11.77 -10.68 -17.34
C PRO A 59 -11.70 -11.29 -15.94
N ALA A 60 -12.77 -11.21 -15.16
CA ALA A 60 -12.73 -11.58 -13.76
C ALA A 60 -12.36 -13.06 -13.55
N SER A 61 -12.71 -13.93 -14.50
CA SER A 61 -12.37 -15.36 -14.52
C SER A 61 -10.86 -15.64 -14.66
N GLN A 62 -10.07 -14.68 -15.15
CA GLN A 62 -8.62 -14.78 -15.29
C GLN A 62 -7.85 -14.17 -14.11
N VAL A 63 -8.58 -13.55 -13.17
CA VAL A 63 -7.98 -12.91 -12.00
C VAL A 63 -7.94 -13.92 -10.85
N GLU A 64 -6.78 -14.00 -10.21
CA GLU A 64 -6.61 -14.73 -8.95
C GLU A 64 -6.59 -13.74 -7.79
N PHE A 65 -7.01 -14.19 -6.61
CA PHE A 65 -7.05 -13.35 -5.43
C PHE A 65 -6.43 -14.02 -4.20
N ALA A 66 -5.92 -13.19 -3.31
CA ALA A 66 -5.47 -13.55 -1.96
C ALA A 66 -5.91 -12.46 -0.99
N THR A 67 -5.86 -12.74 0.32
CA THR A 67 -6.08 -11.72 1.35
C THR A 67 -4.96 -11.70 2.37
N ALA A 68 -4.57 -10.51 2.82
CA ALA A 68 -3.60 -10.34 3.88
C ALA A 68 -3.85 -9.06 4.66
N ASP A 69 -3.65 -9.09 5.97
CA ASP A 69 -3.60 -7.88 6.79
C ASP A 69 -2.20 -7.25 6.66
N ILE A 70 -2.08 -6.29 5.72
CA ILE A 70 -0.81 -5.65 5.37
C ILE A 70 -0.46 -4.60 6.43
N ASN A 71 -1.44 -3.82 6.87
CA ASN A 71 -1.23 -2.69 7.78
C ASN A 71 -1.29 -3.06 9.28
N LYS A 72 -1.67 -4.30 9.61
CA LYS A 72 -1.84 -4.86 10.96
C LYS A 72 -2.97 -4.22 11.76
N ASP A 73 -4.06 -3.83 11.09
CA ASP A 73 -5.26 -3.26 11.72
C ASP A 73 -6.38 -4.29 11.95
N GLY A 74 -6.15 -5.55 11.58
CA GLY A 74 -7.10 -6.65 11.73
C GLY A 74 -8.08 -6.80 10.56
N ILE A 75 -8.05 -5.90 9.57
CA ILE A 75 -8.85 -5.97 8.34
C ILE A 75 -7.91 -6.37 7.21
N LYS A 76 -8.19 -7.51 6.57
CA LYS A 76 -7.38 -7.94 5.42
C LYS A 76 -7.62 -7.03 4.22
N GLU A 77 -6.55 -6.71 3.51
CA GLU A 77 -6.60 -6.19 2.15
C GLU A 77 -6.81 -7.33 1.15
N LEU A 78 -7.51 -7.02 0.05
CA LEU A 78 -7.69 -7.91 -1.10
C LEU A 78 -6.53 -7.68 -2.08
N ILE A 79 -5.80 -8.72 -2.41
CA ILE A 79 -4.67 -8.68 -3.35
C ILE A 79 -5.07 -9.49 -4.57
N LEU A 80 -4.98 -8.89 -5.76
CA LEU A 80 -5.31 -9.53 -7.02
C LEU A 80 -4.08 -9.72 -7.87
N ARG A 81 -4.10 -10.79 -8.67
CA ARG A 81 -3.10 -11.09 -9.69
C ARG A 81 -3.77 -11.42 -11.01
N TRP A 82 -3.28 -10.80 -12.08
CA TRP A 82 -3.68 -11.12 -13.45
C TRP A 82 -2.43 -11.37 -14.29
N SER A 83 -2.05 -12.64 -14.41
CA SER A 83 -0.79 -13.04 -15.06
C SER A 83 -0.80 -12.79 -16.58
N TYR A 84 -1.96 -12.57 -17.19
CA TYR A 84 -2.09 -12.21 -18.61
C TYR A 84 -1.98 -10.70 -18.88
N ALA A 85 -1.90 -9.87 -17.82
CA ALA A 85 -1.68 -8.44 -17.99
C ALA A 85 -0.35 -8.16 -18.72
N SER A 86 -0.31 -7.10 -19.52
CA SER A 86 0.96 -6.66 -20.09
C SER A 86 1.90 -6.16 -18.99
N HIS A 87 3.21 -6.28 -19.23
CA HIS A 87 4.22 -5.80 -18.29
C HIS A 87 4.04 -4.30 -17.93
N ALA A 88 3.59 -3.49 -18.90
CA ALA A 88 3.36 -2.06 -18.73
C ALA A 88 2.19 -1.75 -17.78
N GLU A 89 1.14 -2.58 -17.78
CA GLU A 89 -0.02 -2.43 -16.90
C GLU A 89 0.21 -3.03 -15.51
N GLY A 90 1.18 -3.96 -15.41
CA GLY A 90 1.54 -4.64 -14.18
C GLY A 90 0.57 -5.74 -13.76
N TRP A 91 1.08 -6.74 -13.04
CA TRP A 91 0.34 -7.98 -12.76
C TRP A 91 -0.41 -8.00 -11.44
N ASP A 92 -0.20 -7.02 -10.56
CA ASP A 92 -0.78 -7.03 -9.22
C ASP A 92 -1.67 -5.81 -8.96
N ARG A 93 -2.75 -6.00 -8.20
CA ARG A 93 -3.57 -4.92 -7.61
C ARG A 93 -3.78 -5.17 -6.14
N ILE A 94 -3.88 -4.09 -5.37
CA ILE A 94 -4.23 -4.17 -3.94
C ILE A 94 -5.42 -3.27 -3.69
N TYR A 95 -6.45 -3.82 -3.07
CA TYR A 95 -7.67 -3.14 -2.70
C TYR A 95 -7.83 -3.10 -1.18
N THR A 96 -8.35 -1.97 -0.71
CA THR A 96 -8.61 -1.70 0.71
C THR A 96 -10.08 -1.42 0.92
N TYR A 97 -10.64 -1.83 2.04
CA TYR A 97 -11.99 -1.44 2.45
C TYR A 97 -11.95 -0.15 3.28
N ARG A 98 -12.43 0.96 2.70
CA ARG A 98 -12.39 2.29 3.31
C ARG A 98 -13.64 3.09 3.03
N ASN A 99 -14.20 3.70 4.07
CA ASN A 99 -15.42 4.51 4.00
C ASN A 99 -16.56 3.73 3.33
N GLY A 100 -16.77 2.47 3.75
CA GLY A 100 -17.84 1.63 3.21
C GLY A 100 -17.58 1.02 1.83
N LYS A 101 -16.43 1.30 1.18
CA LYS A 101 -16.19 0.95 -0.23
C LYS A 101 -14.85 0.23 -0.44
N VAL A 102 -14.81 -0.64 -1.43
CA VAL A 102 -13.57 -1.22 -1.98
C VAL A 102 -12.84 -0.13 -2.77
N LYS A 103 -11.58 0.14 -2.43
CA LYS A 103 -10.76 1.19 -3.07
C LYS A 103 -9.40 0.65 -3.45
N SER A 104 -9.06 0.81 -4.73
CA SER A 104 -7.72 0.49 -5.25
C SER A 104 -6.64 1.32 -4.54
N LEU A 105 -5.49 0.69 -4.29
CA LEU A 105 -4.25 1.35 -3.92
C LEU A 105 -3.41 1.74 -5.14
N GLY A 106 -3.90 1.50 -6.36
CA GLY A 106 -3.24 1.81 -7.61
C GLY A 106 -2.70 0.58 -8.32
N GLU A 107 -1.90 0.85 -9.34
CA GLU A 107 -1.34 -0.15 -10.25
C GLU A 107 0.05 -0.57 -9.76
N PHE A 108 0.31 -1.87 -9.79
CA PHE A 108 1.57 -2.44 -9.37
C PHE A 108 2.05 -3.48 -10.37
N THR A 109 3.35 -3.47 -10.64
CA THR A 109 3.97 -4.41 -11.57
C THR A 109 4.22 -5.73 -10.86
N SER A 110 5.07 -5.73 -9.84
CA SER A 110 5.32 -6.91 -9.01
C SER A 110 5.35 -6.51 -7.54
N VAL A 111 4.43 -7.06 -6.75
CA VAL A 111 4.27 -6.77 -5.33
C VAL A 111 4.96 -7.82 -4.48
N THR A 112 5.74 -7.37 -3.49
CA THR A 112 6.20 -8.22 -2.38
C THR A 112 5.75 -7.61 -1.06
N ILE A 113 5.04 -8.39 -0.24
CA ILE A 113 4.51 -7.94 1.05
C ILE A 113 5.40 -8.46 2.17
N SER A 114 5.76 -7.59 3.13
CA SER A 114 6.45 -8.04 4.33
C SER A 114 5.48 -8.69 5.32
N LYS A 115 5.80 -9.91 5.76
CA LYS A 115 5.03 -10.67 6.76
C LYS A 115 5.06 -9.99 8.13
N ASN A 116 6.22 -9.51 8.55
CA ASN A 116 6.49 -9.05 9.92
C ASN A 116 6.78 -7.55 10.03
N LYS A 117 6.66 -6.79 8.96
CA LYS A 117 6.77 -5.33 8.97
C LYS A 117 5.64 -4.70 8.16
N ASN A 118 5.23 -3.50 8.55
CA ASN A 118 4.23 -2.73 7.79
C ASN A 118 4.91 -2.00 6.61
N TYR A 119 5.27 -2.76 5.58
CA TYR A 119 5.57 -2.25 4.24
C TYR A 119 5.38 -3.34 3.18
N PHE A 120 5.18 -2.92 1.94
CA PHE A 120 5.25 -3.74 0.74
C PHE A 120 6.06 -3.02 -0.34
N THR A 121 6.56 -3.75 -1.33
CA THR A 121 7.29 -3.19 -2.47
C THR A 121 6.48 -3.24 -3.75
N ASN A 122 6.80 -2.35 -4.68
CA ASN A 122 6.47 -2.50 -6.08
C ASN A 122 7.77 -2.41 -6.88
N TYR A 123 8.01 -3.40 -7.72
CA TYR A 123 9.18 -3.49 -8.58
C TYR A 123 8.74 -3.55 -10.03
N TYR A 124 9.27 -2.64 -10.85
CA TYR A 124 9.15 -2.65 -12.30
C TYR A 124 10.55 -2.75 -12.90
N MET A 125 10.73 -3.55 -13.94
CA MET A 125 11.99 -3.64 -14.69
C MET A 125 11.71 -3.66 -16.18
N GLY A 126 12.34 -2.78 -16.95
CA GLY A 126 12.17 -2.74 -18.40
C GLY A 126 13.32 -2.00 -19.07
N THR A 127 13.69 -2.45 -20.28
CA THR A 127 14.66 -1.78 -21.17
C THR A 127 15.95 -1.32 -20.46
N GLY A 128 16.57 -2.22 -19.69
CA GLY A 128 17.83 -1.94 -18.99
C GLY A 128 17.71 -1.00 -17.78
N GLY A 129 16.52 -0.82 -17.23
CA GLY A 129 16.29 -0.04 -16.02
C GLY A 129 15.24 -0.65 -15.09
N SER A 130 15.19 -0.14 -13.86
CA SER A 130 14.16 -0.54 -12.89
C SER A 130 13.61 0.63 -12.10
N LEU A 131 12.35 0.53 -11.69
CA LEU A 131 11.69 1.41 -10.73
C LEU A 131 11.41 0.63 -9.44
N ASN A 132 11.92 1.14 -8.33
CA ASN A 132 11.84 0.48 -7.04
C ASN A 132 11.04 1.37 -6.08
N TYR A 133 9.96 0.83 -5.53
CA TYR A 133 9.14 1.52 -4.56
C TYR A 133 8.96 0.70 -3.30
N PHE A 134 9.01 1.37 -2.15
CA PHE A 134 8.64 0.82 -0.85
C PHE A 134 7.48 1.65 -0.32
N TYR A 135 6.36 0.98 -0.03
CA TYR A 135 5.14 1.59 0.47
C TYR A 135 4.82 1.11 1.87
N ARG A 136 4.23 1.99 2.67
CA ARG A 136 3.54 1.64 3.92
C ARG A 136 2.04 1.80 3.71
N LEU A 137 1.25 0.96 4.34
CA LEU A 137 -0.18 1.18 4.45
C LEU A 137 -0.50 1.75 5.84
N LYS A 138 -1.09 2.95 5.87
CA LYS A 138 -1.49 3.61 7.11
C LYS A 138 -2.74 2.93 7.69
N LYS A 139 -3.03 3.12 8.98
CA LYS A 139 -4.25 2.61 9.66
C LYS A 139 -5.57 3.04 8.99
N ASN A 140 -5.56 4.10 8.20
CA ASN A 140 -6.72 4.52 7.41
C ASN A 140 -6.76 3.90 5.99
N GLY A 141 -5.97 2.84 5.77
CA GLY A 141 -5.79 2.13 4.50
C GLY A 141 -5.27 3.00 3.34
N LYS A 142 -4.68 4.17 3.59
CA LYS A 142 -3.99 4.96 2.53
C LYS A 142 -2.54 4.53 2.42
N LYS A 143 -2.04 4.28 1.20
CA LYS A 143 -0.63 4.02 0.95
C LYS A 143 0.21 5.29 1.12
N GLU A 144 1.43 5.12 1.59
CA GLU A 144 2.47 6.16 1.71
C GLU A 144 3.77 5.64 1.09
N CYS A 145 4.41 6.43 0.22
CA CYS A 145 5.70 6.05 -0.37
C CYS A 145 6.84 6.37 0.61
N LEU A 146 7.46 5.32 1.15
CA LEU A 146 8.60 5.43 2.06
C LEU A 146 9.90 5.66 1.30
N VAL A 147 10.09 4.95 0.20
CA VAL A 147 11.29 5.02 -0.65
C VAL A 147 10.88 4.90 -2.11
N LYS A 148 11.54 5.68 -2.96
CA LYS A 148 11.56 5.52 -4.42
C LYS A 148 13.00 5.66 -4.90
N TYR A 149 13.46 4.78 -5.78
CA TYR A 149 14.67 4.99 -6.57
C TYR A 149 14.59 4.22 -7.88
N GLN A 150 15.49 4.55 -8.79
CA GLN A 150 15.61 3.92 -10.09
C GLN A 150 17.01 3.35 -10.26
N THR A 151 17.13 2.29 -11.05
CA THR A 151 18.42 1.81 -11.55
C THR A 151 18.42 1.83 -13.08
N SER A 152 19.60 1.96 -13.68
CA SER A 152 19.80 1.74 -15.11
C SER A 152 21.18 1.16 -15.37
N ASP A 153 21.29 0.38 -16.43
CA ASP A 153 22.55 -0.20 -16.91
C ASP A 153 23.45 0.86 -17.56
N VAL A 154 22.84 1.92 -18.09
CA VAL A 154 23.53 3.04 -18.76
C VAL A 154 23.34 4.35 -17.97
N PRO A 155 24.22 5.35 -18.15
CA PRO A 155 24.03 6.66 -17.55
C PRO A 155 22.66 7.24 -17.94
N PRO A 156 21.78 7.59 -16.98
CA PRO A 156 20.48 8.14 -17.30
C PRO A 156 20.60 9.59 -17.79
N THR A 157 20.21 9.84 -19.04
CA THR A 157 20.32 11.16 -19.70
C THR A 157 19.36 12.21 -19.11
N ASN A 158 18.20 11.78 -18.60
CA ASN A 158 17.15 12.66 -18.07
C ASN A 158 16.98 12.58 -16.54
N ALA A 159 18.00 12.11 -15.82
CA ALA A 159 17.92 12.00 -14.37
C ALA A 159 17.92 13.37 -13.70
N LYS A 160 16.85 13.67 -12.94
CA LYS A 160 16.81 14.83 -12.06
C LYS A 160 17.48 14.49 -10.72
N GLY A 161 18.57 15.21 -10.39
CA GLY A 161 19.30 15.07 -9.13
C GLY A 161 20.51 14.12 -9.23
N SER A 162 21.05 13.68 -8.09
CA SER A 162 22.28 12.88 -8.05
C SER A 162 22.12 11.53 -8.73
N VAL A 163 23.08 11.20 -9.60
CA VAL A 163 23.30 9.89 -10.20
C VAL A 163 24.55 9.28 -9.57
N VAL A 164 24.50 8.00 -9.20
CA VAL A 164 25.65 7.31 -8.60
C VAL A 164 25.81 5.93 -9.21
N LYS A 165 26.99 5.61 -9.73
CA LYS A 165 27.34 4.26 -10.20
C LYS A 165 27.84 3.41 -9.03
N LYS A 166 27.23 2.24 -8.81
CA LYS A 166 27.62 1.28 -7.77
C LYS A 166 27.38 -0.16 -8.22
N HIS A 167 28.24 -1.06 -7.78
CA HIS A 167 28.04 -2.49 -7.92
C HIS A 167 26.74 -2.93 -7.23
N ASN A 168 25.86 -3.59 -8.00
CA ASN A 168 24.62 -4.17 -7.52
C ASN A 168 24.80 -5.69 -7.44
N LYS A 169 24.74 -6.23 -6.22
CA LYS A 169 24.92 -7.66 -5.96
C LYS A 169 23.82 -8.53 -6.58
N THR A 170 22.59 -8.02 -6.70
CA THR A 170 21.46 -8.74 -7.31
C THR A 170 21.67 -8.93 -8.81
N PHE A 171 22.29 -7.95 -9.49
CA PHE A 171 22.57 -8.03 -10.92
C PHE A 171 23.99 -8.52 -11.24
N GLY A 172 24.86 -8.67 -10.24
CA GLY A 172 26.27 -9.04 -10.42
C GLY A 172 27.10 -8.00 -11.19
N ARG A 173 26.63 -6.75 -11.32
CA ARG A 173 27.29 -5.70 -12.13
C ARG A 173 27.07 -4.30 -11.58
N ASP A 174 27.85 -3.35 -12.08
CA ASP A 174 27.65 -1.93 -11.82
C ASP A 174 26.37 -1.41 -12.49
N VAL A 175 25.58 -0.65 -11.73
CA VAL A 175 24.40 0.05 -12.26
C VAL A 175 24.35 1.49 -11.74
N TYR A 176 23.66 2.35 -12.47
CA TYR A 176 23.43 3.75 -12.11
C TYR A 176 22.17 3.86 -11.26
N TYR A 177 22.32 4.39 -10.05
CA TYR A 177 21.21 4.72 -9.15
C TYR A 177 20.85 6.18 -9.27
N TYR A 178 19.55 6.49 -9.40
CA TYR A 178 19.07 7.86 -9.57
C TYR A 178 17.62 8.02 -9.09
N GLY A 179 17.13 9.27 -9.08
CA GLY A 179 15.74 9.59 -8.70
C GLY A 179 15.39 9.27 -7.25
N MET A 180 16.38 9.19 -6.38
CA MET A 180 16.26 8.72 -5.00
C MET A 180 15.44 9.67 -4.13
N LYS A 181 14.39 9.13 -3.52
CA LYS A 181 13.52 9.84 -2.58
C LYS A 181 13.23 8.98 -1.35
N VAL A 182 13.16 9.64 -0.19
CA VAL A 182 12.67 9.06 1.07
C VAL A 182 11.56 9.96 1.58
N ASN A 183 10.38 9.38 1.84
CA ASN A 183 9.17 10.11 2.24
C ASN A 183 8.88 11.33 1.33
N GLY A 184 8.98 11.11 0.01
CA GLY A 184 8.76 12.16 -1.01
C GLY A 184 9.90 13.16 -1.21
N LYS A 185 10.86 13.26 -0.27
CA LYS A 185 11.98 14.22 -0.35
C LYS A 185 13.17 13.61 -1.08
N ARG A 186 13.82 14.39 -1.96
CA ARG A 186 15.06 13.98 -2.64
C ARG A 186 16.17 13.77 -1.60
N VAL A 187 16.96 12.70 -1.77
CA VAL A 187 18.05 12.36 -0.85
C VAL A 187 19.24 11.77 -1.59
N SER A 188 20.41 11.73 -0.93
CA SER A 188 21.60 11.06 -1.44
C SER A 188 21.45 9.53 -1.48
N TYR A 189 22.29 8.87 -2.28
CA TYR A 189 22.40 7.41 -2.35
C TYR A 189 22.58 6.76 -0.98
N LYS A 190 23.52 7.27 -0.18
CA LYS A 190 23.80 6.75 1.17
C LYS A 190 22.55 6.78 2.06
N LYS A 191 21.79 7.89 2.03
CA LYS A 191 20.56 8.04 2.83
C LYS A 191 19.43 7.15 2.31
N CYS A 192 19.25 7.06 1.00
CA CYS A 192 18.27 6.17 0.37
C CYS A 192 18.53 4.70 0.73
N MET A 193 19.73 4.21 0.46
CA MET A 193 20.09 2.81 0.71
C MET A 193 20.20 2.46 2.20
N LYS A 194 20.46 3.43 3.09
CA LYS A 194 20.32 3.23 4.54
C LYS A 194 18.86 2.95 4.91
N LYS A 195 17.90 3.67 4.31
CA LYS A 195 16.47 3.46 4.56
C LYS A 195 15.99 2.12 3.99
N VAL A 196 16.39 1.76 2.76
CA VAL A 196 16.09 0.45 2.15
C VAL A 196 16.57 -0.69 3.05
N ARG A 197 17.86 -0.68 3.42
CA ARG A 197 18.44 -1.69 4.32
C ARG A 197 17.72 -1.76 5.68
N SER A 198 17.28 -0.63 6.22
CA SER A 198 16.50 -0.61 7.47
C SER A 198 15.12 -1.27 7.33
N LEU A 199 14.44 -1.07 6.20
CA LEU A 199 13.17 -1.73 5.90
C LEU A 199 13.37 -3.24 5.72
N GLU A 200 14.39 -3.65 4.99
CA GLU A 200 14.66 -5.06 4.66
C GLU A 200 15.28 -5.85 5.82
N LYS A 201 16.03 -5.21 6.73
CA LYS A 201 16.70 -5.90 7.85
C LYS A 201 15.73 -6.74 8.67
N LYS A 202 15.88 -8.07 8.67
CA LYS A 202 14.98 -9.02 9.34
C LYS A 202 13.53 -9.02 8.82
N SER A 203 13.29 -8.45 7.64
CA SER A 203 11.99 -8.58 6.95
C SER A 203 11.87 -9.99 6.39
N ARG A 204 10.67 -10.57 6.49
CA ARG A 204 10.33 -11.85 5.88
C ARG A 204 9.23 -11.61 4.85
N THR A 205 9.36 -12.19 3.67
CA THR A 205 8.31 -12.14 2.65
C THR A 205 7.09 -12.93 3.11
N LEU A 206 5.90 -12.37 2.91
CA LEU A 206 4.65 -13.08 3.07
C LEU A 206 4.43 -13.97 1.83
N SER A 207 4.33 -15.28 2.04
CA SER A 207 3.85 -16.19 1.00
C SER A 207 2.33 -16.05 0.90
N LEU A 208 1.84 -15.63 -0.26
CA LEU A 208 0.41 -15.51 -0.55
C LEU A 208 -0.05 -16.79 -1.25
N THR A 209 -1.14 -17.37 -0.75
CA THR A 209 -1.89 -18.40 -1.47
C THR A 209 -2.94 -17.70 -2.31
N TYR A 210 -2.77 -17.76 -3.62
CA TYR A 210 -3.74 -17.22 -4.57
C TYR A 210 -4.78 -18.27 -4.91
N HIS A 211 -6.02 -17.83 -5.07
CA HIS A 211 -7.18 -18.64 -5.45
C HIS A 211 -7.77 -18.09 -6.73
N LYS A 212 -8.18 -18.98 -7.64
CA LYS A 212 -8.92 -18.57 -8.85
C LYS A 212 -10.23 -17.90 -8.46
N ASN A 213 -10.63 -16.87 -9.20
CA ASN A 213 -11.92 -16.21 -8.99
C ASN A 213 -13.09 -17.07 -9.49
N THR A 214 -13.51 -18.03 -8.67
CA THR A 214 -14.72 -18.84 -8.86
C THR A 214 -15.68 -18.56 -7.72
N MET A 215 -16.99 -18.78 -7.91
CA MET A 215 -17.98 -18.58 -6.85
C MET A 215 -17.65 -19.40 -5.58
N GLU A 216 -17.16 -20.63 -5.76
CA GLU A 216 -16.75 -21.50 -4.65
C GLU A 216 -15.59 -20.89 -3.86
N ASN A 217 -14.52 -20.47 -4.54
CA ASN A 217 -13.36 -19.88 -3.88
C ASN A 217 -13.71 -18.54 -3.23
N VAL A 218 -14.49 -17.69 -3.90
CA VAL A 218 -14.95 -16.41 -3.35
C VAL A 218 -15.79 -16.62 -2.11
N GLY A 219 -16.69 -17.61 -2.08
CA GLY A 219 -17.49 -17.92 -0.90
C GLY A 219 -16.68 -18.49 0.27
N ARG A 220 -15.60 -19.22 -0.03
CA ARG A 220 -14.75 -19.91 0.96
C ARG A 220 -13.68 -19.01 1.58
N TYR A 221 -13.06 -18.14 0.79
CA TYR A 221 -11.83 -17.43 1.18
C TYR A 221 -11.99 -15.91 1.35
N LEU A 222 -13.09 -15.34 0.86
CA LEU A 222 -13.59 -14.03 1.22
C LEU A 222 -14.85 -14.26 2.03
#